data_AF-A0A948PML6-F1
#
_entry.id   AF-A0A948PML6-F1
#
_cell.length_a   1.000
_cell.length_b   1.000
_cell.length_c   1.000
_cell.angle_alpha   90.00
_cell.angle_beta   90.00
_cell.angle_gamma   90.00
#
_symmetry.space_group_name_H-M   'P 1'
#
loop_
_entity.id
_entity.type
_entity.pdbx_description
1 polymer ?
#
loop_
_entity_poly.entity_id
_entity_poly.type
_entity_poly.pdbx_seq_one_letter_code
_entity_poly.pdbx_strand_id
1 'polypeptide(L)'
;MWSTERKGPLVVCIVESSPAVCSILRLSLREPEFLLRFFSDIPALHESISQERPDVLLMNISFRQGITGSIPFVLLAGAFDVLPPSLPEPPTCRAFVRVPFDSGELARLVRSIGREGNHGPGGTAEIKPSDNIIPAPPDLERRVRRIVQEELQKRDKEYGIPEEPE
;
A
#
# COMPACT_ATOMS: atom_id res chain seq x y z
N MET A 1 15.69 -17.92 26.28
CA MET A 1 14.64 -17.16 25.56
C MET A 1 14.69 -17.59 24.10
N TRP A 2 13.78 -18.46 23.67
CA TRP A 2 13.69 -18.85 22.27
C TRP A 2 12.80 -17.85 21.55
N SER A 3 13.39 -17.09 20.64
CA SER A 3 12.66 -16.29 19.65
C SER A 3 11.89 -17.27 18.76
N THR A 4 10.56 -17.30 18.87
CA THR A 4 9.74 -18.06 17.92
C THR A 4 9.68 -17.27 16.62
N GLU A 5 10.73 -17.40 15.81
CA GLU A 5 10.73 -16.93 14.44
C GLU A 5 9.54 -17.55 13.70
N ARG A 6 8.65 -16.72 13.17
CA ARG A 6 7.59 -17.17 12.27
C ARG A 6 8.25 -17.83 11.06
N LYS A 7 7.87 -19.07 10.78
CA LYS A 7 8.34 -19.85 9.63
C LYS A 7 7.50 -19.67 8.35
N GLY A 8 6.55 -18.74 8.32
CA GLY A 8 5.61 -18.55 7.20
C GLY A 8 5.62 -17.12 6.65
N PRO A 9 5.07 -16.92 5.43
CA PRO A 9 4.94 -15.59 4.85
C PRO A 9 4.02 -14.70 5.69
N LEU A 10 4.28 -13.41 5.68
CA LEU A 10 3.42 -12.39 6.26
C LEU A 10 2.15 -12.23 5.42
N VAL A 11 0.98 -12.34 6.04
CA VAL A 11 -0.30 -12.11 5.38
C VAL A 11 -0.57 -10.61 5.34
N VAL A 12 -0.61 -10.04 4.13
CA VAL A 12 -0.84 -8.61 3.92
C VAL A 12 -2.19 -8.45 3.24
N CYS A 13 -3.18 -7.96 3.98
CA CYS A 13 -4.48 -7.60 3.42
C CYS A 13 -4.44 -6.15 2.92
N ILE A 14 -4.98 -5.93 1.73
CA ILE A 14 -4.92 -4.65 1.02
C ILE A 14 -6.34 -4.24 0.69
N VAL A 15 -6.78 -3.08 1.17
CA VAL A 15 -8.06 -2.46 0.81
C VAL A 15 -7.80 -1.28 -0.11
N GLU A 16 -8.00 -1.50 -1.40
CA GLU A 16 -7.72 -0.52 -2.45
C GLU A 16 -8.64 -0.78 -3.64
N SER A 17 -9.39 0.24 -4.05
CA SER A 17 -10.35 0.14 -5.16
C SER A 17 -9.73 0.52 -6.50
N SER A 18 -8.61 1.26 -6.52
CA SER A 18 -7.89 1.64 -7.72
C SER A 18 -7.13 0.45 -8.33
N PRO A 19 -7.48 -0.01 -9.55
CA PRO A 19 -6.76 -1.11 -10.21
C PRO A 19 -5.28 -0.77 -10.47
N ALA A 20 -4.98 0.50 -10.69
CA ALA A 20 -3.63 1.00 -10.91
C ALA A 20 -2.78 0.88 -9.64
N VAL A 21 -3.31 1.32 -8.49
CA VAL A 21 -2.60 1.20 -7.21
C VAL A 21 -2.44 -0.27 -6.82
N CYS A 22 -3.49 -1.09 -7.00
CA CYS A 22 -3.40 -2.54 -6.82
C CYS A 22 -2.28 -3.19 -7.64
N SER A 23 -2.13 -2.79 -8.91
CA SER A 23 -1.06 -3.30 -9.79
C SER A 23 0.33 -2.91 -9.30
N ILE A 24 0.48 -1.65 -8.86
CA ILE A 24 1.74 -1.16 -8.29
C ILE A 24 2.08 -1.91 -6.99
N LEU A 25 1.10 -2.13 -6.11
CA LEU A 25 1.29 -2.86 -4.85
C LEU A 25 1.72 -4.31 -5.09
N ARG A 26 1.11 -5.00 -6.06
CA ARG A 26 1.52 -6.37 -6.45
C ARG A 26 2.96 -6.42 -6.93
N LEU A 27 3.38 -5.44 -7.71
CA LEU A 27 4.76 -5.36 -8.20
C LEU A 27 5.75 -5.00 -7.08
N SER A 28 5.32 -4.13 -6.16
CA SER A 28 6.15 -3.62 -5.06
C SER A 28 6.35 -4.64 -3.96
N LEU A 29 5.34 -5.48 -3.69
CA LEU A 29 5.34 -6.49 -2.63
C LEU A 29 5.35 -7.92 -3.20
N ARG A 30 6.10 -8.14 -4.28
CA ARG A 30 6.20 -9.44 -4.96
C ARG A 30 7.11 -10.45 -4.27
N GLU A 31 7.74 -10.07 -3.17
CA GLU A 31 8.67 -10.93 -2.43
C GLU A 31 7.90 -12.14 -1.86
N PRO A 32 8.48 -13.35 -1.89
CA PRO A 32 7.79 -14.57 -1.44
C PRO A 32 7.47 -14.57 0.06
N GLU A 33 8.05 -13.63 0.81
CA GLU A 33 7.72 -13.42 2.22
C GLU A 33 6.36 -12.74 2.42
N PHE A 34 5.73 -12.18 1.39
CA PHE A 34 4.41 -11.55 1.49
C PHE A 34 3.34 -12.39 0.78
N LEU A 35 2.29 -12.74 1.52
CA LEU A 35 1.07 -13.31 0.98
C LEU A 35 0.01 -12.22 0.86
N LEU A 36 -0.19 -11.71 -0.35
CA LEU A 36 -1.09 -10.58 -0.59
C LEU A 36 -2.55 -11.03 -0.73
N ARG A 37 -3.47 -10.27 -0.13
CA ARG A 37 -4.93 -10.40 -0.28
C ARG A 37 -5.51 -9.04 -0.63
N PHE A 38 -6.34 -8.96 -1.66
CA PHE A 38 -6.89 -7.70 -2.14
C PHE A 38 -8.39 -7.66 -1.93
N PHE A 39 -8.86 -6.52 -1.43
CA PHE A 39 -10.26 -6.20 -1.19
C PHE A 39 -10.56 -4.83 -1.81
N SER A 40 -11.70 -4.73 -2.48
CA SER A 40 -12.18 -3.49 -3.08
C SER A 40 -12.96 -2.61 -2.09
N ASP A 41 -13.38 -3.19 -0.97
CA ASP A 41 -14.27 -2.56 0.01
C ASP A 41 -14.11 -3.19 1.40
N ILE A 42 -14.70 -2.51 2.38
CA ILE A 42 -14.62 -2.84 3.80
C ILE A 42 -15.49 -4.04 4.19
N PRO A 43 -16.74 -4.18 3.72
CA PRO A 43 -17.55 -5.37 3.99
C PRO A 43 -16.85 -6.68 3.61
N ALA A 44 -16.28 -6.77 2.41
CA ALA A 44 -15.55 -7.95 1.95
C ALA A 44 -14.33 -8.26 2.83
N LEU A 45 -13.62 -7.21 3.29
CA LEU A 45 -12.54 -7.38 4.25
C LEU A 45 -13.08 -7.98 5.56
N HIS A 46 -14.12 -7.42 6.16
CA HIS A 46 -14.65 -7.88 7.45
C HIS A 46 -15.09 -9.34 7.44
N GLU A 47 -15.72 -9.78 6.35
CA GLU A 47 -16.12 -11.18 6.17
C GLU A 47 -14.91 -12.13 6.13
N SER A 48 -13.79 -11.67 5.59
CA SER A 48 -12.59 -12.48 5.36
C SER A 48 -11.52 -12.35 6.46
N ILE A 49 -11.52 -11.27 7.23
CA ILE A 49 -10.40 -10.88 8.11
C ILE A 49 -10.08 -11.93 9.17
N SER A 50 -11.11 -12.61 9.70
CA SER A 50 -10.96 -13.66 10.71
C SER A 50 -10.32 -14.93 10.15
N GLN A 51 -10.55 -15.21 8.86
CA GLN A 51 -10.00 -16.37 8.16
C GLN A 51 -8.59 -16.09 7.66
N GLU A 52 -8.38 -14.92 7.05
CA GLU A 52 -7.08 -14.52 6.51
C GLU A 52 -6.04 -14.25 7.62
N ARG A 53 -6.48 -13.80 8.81
CA ARG A 53 -5.63 -13.45 9.95
C ARG A 53 -4.45 -12.56 9.54
N PRO A 54 -4.73 -11.36 9.00
CA PRO A 54 -3.69 -10.49 8.47
C PRO A 54 -2.70 -10.07 9.54
N ASP A 55 -1.43 -10.02 9.14
CA ASP A 55 -0.35 -9.48 9.96
C ASP A 55 -0.25 -7.97 9.83
N VAL A 56 -0.56 -7.47 8.63
CA VAL A 56 -0.56 -6.06 8.30
C VAL A 56 -1.72 -5.79 7.37
N LEU A 57 -2.33 -4.63 7.55
CA LEU A 57 -3.27 -4.09 6.60
C LEU A 57 -2.68 -2.88 5.87
N LEU A 58 -2.77 -2.85 4.54
CA LEU A 58 -2.59 -1.65 3.73
C LEU A 58 -3.96 -1.15 3.29
N MET A 59 -4.25 0.11 3.52
CA MET A 59 -5.59 0.63 3.32
C MET A 59 -5.56 1.99 2.65
N ASN A 60 -6.33 2.16 1.58
CA ASN A 60 -6.59 3.49 1.04
C ASN A 60 -7.30 4.37 2.09
N ILE A 61 -6.85 5.63 2.23
CA ILE A 61 -7.37 6.59 3.20
C ILE A 61 -8.89 6.81 3.10
N SER A 62 -9.49 6.59 1.92
CA SER A 62 -10.95 6.64 1.73
C SER A 62 -11.70 5.61 2.60
N PHE A 63 -11.05 4.52 3.01
CA PHE A 63 -11.66 3.45 3.81
C PHE A 63 -11.36 3.54 5.32
N ARG A 64 -10.67 4.60 5.79
CA ARG A 64 -10.18 4.73 7.17
C ARG A 64 -11.22 4.55 8.28
N GLN A 65 -12.48 4.88 8.00
CA GLN A 65 -13.57 4.78 8.99
C GLN A 65 -14.15 3.37 9.10
N GLY A 66 -13.72 2.45 8.23
CA GLY A 66 -14.33 1.15 8.08
C GLY A 66 -13.74 0.05 8.97
N ILE A 67 -12.65 0.31 9.71
CA ILE A 67 -11.93 -0.75 10.43
C ILE A 67 -12.01 -0.60 11.92
N THR A 68 -12.31 -1.72 12.55
CA THR A 68 -12.31 -1.95 13.98
C THR A 68 -11.42 -3.16 14.25
N GLY A 69 -10.48 -3.04 15.19
CA GLY A 69 -9.61 -4.16 15.56
C GLY A 69 -8.19 -3.76 15.96
N SER A 70 -7.42 -4.78 16.35
CA SER A 70 -6.03 -4.67 16.83
C SER A 70 -4.97 -4.85 15.72
N ILE A 71 -5.40 -5.12 14.49
CA ILE A 71 -4.47 -5.37 13.37
C ILE A 71 -3.76 -4.06 13.02
N PRO A 72 -2.42 -4.04 12.98
CA PRO A 72 -1.70 -2.85 12.63
C PRO A 72 -1.87 -2.53 11.15
N PHE A 73 -2.07 -1.25 10.83
CA PHE A 73 -2.36 -0.83 9.47
C PHE A 73 -1.55 0.39 9.03
N VAL A 74 -1.38 0.49 7.71
CA VAL A 74 -0.75 1.61 7.01
C VAL A 74 -1.79 2.24 6.10
N LEU A 75 -1.90 3.57 6.13
CA LEU A 75 -2.79 4.32 5.26
C LEU A 75 -2.07 4.74 3.98
N LEU A 76 -2.65 4.37 2.85
CA LEU A 76 -2.26 4.77 1.51
C LEU A 76 -3.06 6.01 1.13
N ALA A 77 -2.37 7.09 0.82
CA ALA A 77 -2.98 8.34 0.38
C ALA A 77 -2.49 8.66 -1.04
N GLY A 78 -3.39 9.02 -1.94
CA GLY A 78 -3.04 9.59 -3.23
C GLY A 78 -2.31 10.93 -3.08
N ALA A 79 -1.65 11.35 -4.17
CA ALA A 79 -0.96 12.64 -4.23
C ALA A 79 -1.89 13.83 -3.92
N PHE A 80 -3.17 13.72 -4.29
CA PHE A 80 -4.19 14.76 -4.11
C PHE A 80 -5.06 14.57 -2.86
N ASP A 81 -4.82 13.51 -2.09
CA ASP A 81 -5.60 13.30 -0.88
C ASP A 81 -5.23 14.33 0.18
N VAL A 82 -6.27 14.99 0.69
CA VAL A 82 -6.17 15.90 1.82
C VAL A 82 -6.02 15.05 3.07
N LEU A 83 -4.80 15.02 3.60
CA LEU A 83 -4.54 14.43 4.90
C LEU A 83 -5.20 15.33 5.95
N PRO A 84 -6.02 14.78 6.85
CA PRO A 84 -6.57 15.58 7.93
C PRO A 84 -5.42 16.10 8.81
N PRO A 85 -5.54 17.33 9.35
CA PRO A 85 -4.45 18.03 10.06
C PRO A 85 -3.98 17.33 11.35
N SER A 86 -4.84 16.46 11.88
CA SER A 86 -4.53 15.50 12.93
C SER A 86 -5.52 14.35 12.76
N LEU A 87 -5.06 13.14 12.45
CA LEU A 87 -5.95 12.00 12.61
C LEU A 87 -6.05 11.69 14.11
N PRO A 88 -7.26 11.51 14.65
CA PRO A 88 -7.43 10.60 15.78
C PRO A 88 -7.18 9.19 15.20
N GLU A 89 -5.92 8.83 15.02
CA GLU A 89 -5.56 7.50 14.55
C GLU A 89 -5.96 6.49 15.61
N PRO A 90 -6.68 5.42 15.24
CA PRO A 90 -6.70 4.23 16.07
C PRO A 90 -5.25 3.89 16.44
N PRO A 91 -4.96 3.40 17.66
CA PRO A 91 -3.58 3.10 18.11
C PRO A 91 -2.85 2.07 17.22
N THR A 92 -3.58 1.45 16.31
CA THR A 92 -3.10 0.46 15.35
C THR A 92 -2.62 1.06 14.03
N CYS A 93 -2.88 2.33 13.72
CA CYS A 93 -2.25 2.97 12.58
C CYS A 93 -0.76 3.15 12.85
N ARG A 94 0.09 2.71 11.92
CA ARG A 94 1.55 2.74 12.09
C ARG A 94 2.23 3.74 11.18
N ALA A 95 1.63 4.08 10.04
CA ALA A 95 2.24 4.96 9.06
C ALA A 95 1.24 5.46 8.01
N PHE A 96 1.64 6.54 7.35
CA PHE A 96 1.04 7.03 6.11
C PHE A 96 2.05 6.91 4.99
N VAL A 97 1.59 6.40 3.85
CA VAL A 97 2.37 6.28 2.63
C VAL A 97 1.64 7.01 1.53
N ARG A 98 2.29 8.00 0.92
CA ARG A 98 1.74 8.69 -0.24
C ARG A 98 2.06 7.91 -1.51
N VAL A 99 1.12 7.88 -2.44
CA VAL A 99 1.31 7.39 -3.80
C VAL A 99 1.72 8.59 -4.67
N PRO A 100 2.82 8.50 -5.46
CA PRO A 100 3.70 7.34 -5.62
C PRO A 100 4.63 7.12 -4.42
N PHE A 101 4.97 5.86 -4.14
CA PHE A 101 5.85 5.44 -3.04
C PHE A 101 7.06 4.65 -3.54
N ASP A 102 8.12 4.59 -2.72
CA ASP A 102 9.23 3.66 -2.91
C ASP A 102 8.82 2.24 -2.49
N SER A 103 8.98 1.27 -3.40
CA SER A 103 8.59 -0.12 -3.15
C SER A 103 9.43 -0.78 -2.06
N GLY A 104 10.72 -0.45 -1.96
CA GLY A 104 11.64 -1.03 -0.99
C GLY A 104 11.39 -0.48 0.42
N GLU A 105 11.03 0.79 0.54
CA GLU A 105 10.57 1.39 1.80
C GLU A 105 9.25 0.79 2.26
N LEU A 106 8.28 0.64 1.35
CA LEU A 106 7.00 0.01 1.68
C LEU A 106 7.20 -1.44 2.15
N ALA A 107 8.01 -2.23 1.45
CA ALA A 107 8.32 -3.61 1.85
C ALA A 107 9.00 -3.68 3.21
N ARG A 108 9.96 -2.78 3.49
CA ARG A 108 10.62 -2.68 4.81
C ARG A 108 9.64 -2.33 5.91
N LEU A 109 8.75 -1.38 5.65
CA LEU A 109 7.71 -0.95 6.60
C LEU A 109 6.75 -2.11 6.92
N VAL A 110 6.20 -2.77 5.89
CA VAL A 110 5.31 -3.93 6.06
C VAL A 110 6.00 -5.04 6.84
N ARG A 111 7.27 -5.30 6.55
CA ARG A 111 8.08 -6.31 7.26
C ARG A 111 8.28 -5.95 8.73
N SER A 112 8.56 -4.69 9.05
CA SER A 112 8.71 -4.23 10.44
C SER A 112 7.41 -4.44 11.22
N ILE A 113 6.31 -3.94 10.67
CA ILE A 113 4.99 -3.99 11.31
C ILE A 113 4.53 -5.44 11.50
N GLY A 114 4.64 -6.27 10.46
CA GLY A 114 4.20 -7.67 10.52
C GLY A 114 5.01 -8.53 11.51
N ARG A 115 6.24 -8.11 11.84
CA ARG A 115 7.09 -8.78 12.85
C ARG A 115 6.85 -8.22 14.25
N GLU A 116 6.55 -6.93 14.38
CA GLU A 116 6.19 -6.26 15.63
C GLU A 116 4.84 -6.74 16.19
N GLY A 117 3.88 -7.11 15.34
CA GLY A 117 2.55 -7.60 15.74
C GLY A 117 2.53 -8.85 16.62
N ASN A 118 3.70 -9.45 16.90
CA ASN A 118 3.89 -10.58 17.83
C ASN A 118 4.50 -10.18 19.19
N HIS A 119 4.76 -8.90 19.44
CA HIS A 119 5.34 -8.44 20.70
C HIS A 119 4.35 -7.53 21.43
N GLY A 120 3.98 -7.93 22.64
CA GLY A 120 3.38 -7.03 23.63
C GLY A 120 4.29 -5.81 23.90
N PRO A 121 3.79 -4.82 24.66
CA PRO A 121 4.25 -3.44 24.61
C PRO A 121 5.70 -3.32 25.09
N GLY A 122 6.61 -3.00 24.18
CA GLY A 122 8.00 -2.71 24.51
C GLY A 122 8.88 -2.64 23.28
N GLY A 123 9.15 -1.43 22.79
CA GLY A 123 10.16 -1.20 21.76
C GLY A 123 9.95 0.08 20.98
N THR A 124 10.41 1.20 21.53
CA THR A 124 10.66 2.41 20.74
C THR A 124 11.79 2.14 19.76
N ALA A 125 11.48 1.94 18.49
CA ALA A 125 12.49 1.94 17.43
C ALA A 125 12.47 3.30 16.73
N GLU A 126 13.40 4.18 17.12
CA GLU A 126 13.76 5.35 16.32
C GLU A 126 14.41 4.87 15.02
N ILE A 127 13.76 5.11 13.88
CA ILE A 127 14.36 4.87 12.57
C ILE A 127 15.03 6.17 12.13
N LYS A 128 16.36 6.20 12.15
CA LYS A 128 17.14 7.25 11.46
C LYS A 128 17.21 6.92 9.97
N PRO A 129 16.94 7.88 9.06
CA PRO A 129 17.12 7.68 7.64
C PRO A 129 18.62 7.59 7.33
N SER A 130 19.04 6.46 6.74
CA SER A 130 20.38 6.33 6.18
C SER A 130 20.33 6.74 4.71
N ASP A 131 21.02 7.83 4.39
CA ASP A 131 21.28 8.33 3.04
C ASP A 131 22.03 7.28 2.21
N ASN A 132 21.30 6.46 1.46
CA ASN A 132 21.86 5.67 0.37
C ASN A 132 20.97 5.86 -0.86
N ILE A 133 21.28 6.92 -1.63
CA ILE A 133 20.68 7.16 -2.93
C ILE A 133 21.22 6.10 -3.89
N ILE A 134 20.40 5.09 -4.19
CA ILE A 134 20.66 4.16 -5.29
C ILE A 134 20.09 4.80 -6.57
N PRO A 135 20.89 4.94 -7.64
CA PRO A 135 20.42 5.57 -8.87
C PRO A 135 19.30 4.73 -9.51
N ALA A 136 18.23 5.42 -9.94
CA ALA A 136 17.12 4.79 -10.64
C ALA A 136 17.60 4.07 -11.91
N PRO A 137 17.00 2.92 -12.28
CA PRO A 137 17.35 2.22 -13.51
C PRO A 137 17.13 3.14 -14.73
N PRO A 138 18.07 3.21 -15.69
CA PRO A 138 18.07 4.18 -16.79
C PRO A 138 16.90 4.03 -17.81
N ASP A 139 16.03 3.04 -17.59
CA ASP A 139 14.89 2.74 -18.46
C ASP A 139 13.52 2.94 -17.77
N LEU A 140 13.48 3.25 -16.47
CA LEU A 140 12.20 3.37 -15.75
C LEU A 140 11.39 4.56 -16.26
N GLU A 141 12.05 5.71 -16.47
CA GLU A 141 11.39 6.92 -16.95
C GLU A 141 10.84 6.75 -18.38
N ARG A 142 11.57 6.04 -19.25
CA ARG A 142 11.11 5.71 -20.60
C ARG A 142 9.90 4.76 -20.59
N ARG A 143 9.85 3.81 -19.66
CA ARG A 143 8.71 2.88 -19.52
C ARG A 143 7.47 3.60 -19.00
N VAL A 144 7.62 4.46 -18.01
CA VAL A 144 6.51 5.26 -17.46
C VAL A 144 5.94 6.21 -18.52
N ARG A 145 6.79 6.93 -19.25
CA ARG A 145 6.33 7.83 -20.33
C ARG A 145 5.55 7.10 -21.42
N ARG A 146 5.97 5.88 -21.79
CA ARG A 146 5.27 5.07 -22.80
C ARG A 146 3.87 4.69 -22.34
N ILE A 147 3.73 4.19 -21.11
CA ILE A 147 2.44 3.78 -20.55
C ILE A 147 1.48 4.98 -20.47
N VAL A 148 1.98 6.15 -20.04
CA VAL A 148 1.15 7.36 -19.96
C VAL A 148 0.70 7.82 -21.35
N GLN A 149 1.56 7.75 -22.37
CA GLN A 149 1.19 8.13 -23.74
C GLN A 149 0.16 7.17 -24.36
N GLU A 150 0.28 5.86 -24.11
CA GLU A 150 -0.67 4.86 -24.60
C GLU A 150 -2.07 5.08 -24.01
N GLU A 151 -2.16 5.43 -22.73
CA GLU A 151 -3.44 5.72 -22.07
C GLU A 151 -4.07 7.05 -22.55
N LEU A 152 -3.27 8.08 -22.82
CA LEU A 152 -3.78 9.34 -23.38
C LEU A 152 -4.33 9.14 -24.80
N GLN A 153 -3.62 8.42 -25.66
CA GLN A 153 -4.10 8.12 -27.02
C GLN A 153 -5.36 7.26 -27.03
N LYS A 154 -5.50 6.37 -26.04
CA LYS A 154 -6.70 5.55 -25.88
C LYS A 154 -7.89 6.43 -25.49
N ARG A 155 -7.71 7.39 -24.58
CA ARG A 155 -8.75 8.37 -24.22
C ARG A 155 -9.13 9.28 -25.39
N ASP A 156 -8.18 9.75 -26.19
CA ASP A 156 -8.48 10.63 -27.33
C ASP A 156 -9.26 9.89 -28.44
N LYS A 157 -9.04 8.59 -28.60
CA LYS A 157 -9.85 7.75 -29.50
C LYS A 157 -11.24 7.43 -28.95
N GLU A 158 -11.39 7.36 -27.64
CA GLU A 158 -12.65 7.02 -26.96
C GLU A 158 -13.55 8.24 -26.76
N TYR A 159 -12.98 9.45 -26.69
CA TYR A 159 -13.69 10.71 -26.43
C TYR A 159 -13.42 11.82 -27.46
N GLY A 160 -12.89 11.48 -28.63
CA GLY A 160 -12.64 12.44 -29.71
C GLY A 160 -13.92 13.21 -30.07
N ILE A 161 -13.90 14.52 -29.83
CA ILE A 161 -14.96 15.46 -30.22
C ILE A 161 -15.11 15.37 -31.74
N PRO A 162 -16.31 15.12 -32.30
CA PRO A 162 -16.50 15.17 -33.74
C PRO A 162 -16.24 16.60 -34.22
N GLU A 163 -15.34 16.78 -35.19
CA GLU A 163 -15.17 18.06 -35.88
C GLU A 163 -16.51 18.49 -36.47
N GLU A 164 -16.99 19.67 -36.08
CA GLU A 164 -18.18 20.28 -36.70
C GLU A 164 -17.88 20.51 -38.19
N PRO A 165 -18.73 20.05 -39.11
CA PRO A 165 -18.56 20.35 -40.52
C PRO A 165 -18.90 21.81 -40.80
N GLU A 166 -17.99 22.51 -41.50
CA GLU A 166 -18.22 23.83 -42.13
C GLU A 166 -19.37 23.79 -43.15
#